data_AF-A0A7C4EQH7-F1
#
_entry.id   AF-A0A7C4EQH7-F1
#
_cell.length_a   1.000
_cell.length_b   1.000
_cell.length_c   1.000
_cell.angle_alpha   90.00
_cell.angle_beta   90.00
_cell.angle_gamma   90.00
#
_symmetry.space_group_name_H-M   'P 1'
#
loop_
_entity.id
_entity.type
_entity.pdbx_description
1 polymer ?
#
loop_
_entity_poly.entity_id
_entity_poly.type
_entity_poly.pdbx_seq_one_letter_code
_entity_poly.pdbx_strand_id
1 'polypeptide(L)'
;MKQENYTFLICKKFCDYYKTGKESELCGGYFYLKKFLTPYELKSIIEVFHLEKDTSNKKLSFVCDMCDFREDGCDFFINKTKLPCGGYLIISKLIDYLNKET
;
A
#
# COMPACT_ATOMS: atom_id res chain seq x y z
N MET A 1 12.86 -4.71 -9.66
CA MET A 1 13.04 -3.28 -9.33
C MET A 1 11.70 -2.55 -9.40
N LYS A 2 11.46 -1.63 -8.46
CA LYS A 2 10.30 -0.74 -8.50
C LYS A 2 10.42 0.22 -9.69
N GLN A 3 9.30 0.46 -10.34
CA GLN A 3 9.14 1.51 -11.35
C GLN A 3 8.79 2.83 -10.68
N GLU A 4 9.32 3.93 -11.19
CA GLU A 4 9.29 5.25 -10.55
C GLU A 4 7.87 5.77 -10.30
N ASN A 5 7.01 5.70 -11.32
CA ASN A 5 5.61 6.12 -11.27
C ASN A 5 4.82 5.41 -10.16
N TYR A 6 4.87 4.09 -10.09
CA TYR A 6 4.24 3.33 -9.01
C TYR A 6 4.88 3.62 -7.66
N THR A 7 6.20 3.85 -7.62
CA THR A 7 6.90 4.17 -6.37
C THR A 7 6.44 5.50 -5.81
N PHE A 8 6.24 6.49 -6.67
CA PHE A 8 5.71 7.78 -6.28
C PHE A 8 4.27 7.65 -5.76
N LEU A 9 3.40 6.99 -6.54
CA LEU A 9 1.97 6.85 -6.21
C LEU A 9 1.71 6.01 -4.96
N ILE A 10 2.50 4.95 -4.74
CA ILE A 10 2.28 3.98 -3.65
C ILE A 10 3.19 4.28 -2.46
N CYS A 11 4.50 4.30 -2.69
CA CYS A 11 5.48 4.27 -1.61
C CYS A 11 5.74 5.66 -1.05
N LYS A 12 6.11 6.63 -1.89
CA LYS A 12 6.47 7.99 -1.43
C LYS A 12 5.27 8.70 -0.80
N LYS A 13 4.06 8.48 -1.33
CA LYS A 13 2.83 9.13 -0.84
C LYS A 13 2.26 8.49 0.43
N PHE A 14 2.29 7.15 0.54
CA PHE A 14 1.53 6.45 1.59
C PHE A 14 2.37 5.56 2.53
N CYS A 15 3.60 5.17 2.18
CA CYS A 15 4.34 4.18 2.95
C CYS A 15 5.31 4.83 3.95
N ASP A 16 5.06 4.65 5.25
CA ASP A 16 5.98 5.09 6.33
C ASP A 16 7.34 4.40 6.33
N TYR A 17 7.47 3.29 5.59
CA TYR A 17 8.68 2.49 5.51
C TYR A 17 9.45 2.69 4.21
N TYR A 18 9.00 3.60 3.33
CA TYR A 18 9.75 3.93 2.13
C TYR A 18 11.11 4.55 2.50
N LYS A 19 12.19 3.99 1.95
CA LYS A 19 13.56 4.48 2.08
C LYS A 19 14.17 4.56 0.68
N THR A 20 14.80 5.70 0.36
CA THR A 20 15.56 5.86 -0.88
C THR A 20 16.73 4.87 -0.90
N GLY A 21 17.00 4.25 -2.05
CA GLY A 21 18.06 3.23 -2.20
C GLY A 21 17.60 1.78 -1.96
N LYS A 22 16.33 1.56 -1.61
CA LYS A 22 15.69 0.23 -1.44
C LYS A 22 14.61 -0.02 -2.51
N GLU A 23 14.82 0.48 -3.71
CA GLU A 23 13.90 0.33 -4.84
C GLU A 23 13.95 -1.08 -5.45
N SER A 24 14.96 -1.89 -5.11
CA SER A 24 15.01 -3.31 -5.46
C SER A 24 14.04 -4.16 -4.62
N GLU A 25 13.79 -3.79 -3.37
CA GLU A 25 12.92 -4.51 -2.43
C GLU A 25 11.44 -4.24 -2.76
N LEU A 26 10.68 -5.28 -3.16
CA LEU A 26 9.25 -5.17 -3.39
C LEU A 26 8.49 -5.54 -2.11
N CYS A 27 7.38 -4.85 -1.84
CA CYS A 27 6.42 -5.27 -0.81
C CYS A 27 5.15 -5.82 -1.48
N GLY A 28 4.40 -6.65 -0.76
CA GLY A 28 3.20 -7.29 -1.28
C GLY A 28 2.19 -6.31 -1.86
N GLY A 29 1.85 -5.24 -1.13
CA GLY A 29 0.91 -4.23 -1.61
C GLY A 29 1.38 -3.51 -2.87
N TYR A 30 2.68 -3.23 -3.02
CA TYR A 30 3.22 -2.65 -4.24
C TYR A 30 3.10 -3.63 -5.41
N PHE A 31 3.49 -4.89 -5.19
CA PHE A 31 3.45 -5.93 -6.21
C PHE A 31 2.03 -6.16 -6.72
N TYR A 32 1.06 -6.27 -5.81
CA TYR A 32 -0.35 -6.48 -6.16
C TYR A 32 -0.89 -5.31 -6.99
N LEU A 33 -0.75 -4.06 -6.54
CA LEU A 33 -1.27 -2.91 -7.28
C LEU A 33 -0.63 -2.79 -8.67
N LYS A 34 0.69 -2.98 -8.77
CA LYS A 34 1.39 -2.95 -10.07
C LYS A 34 0.93 -4.08 -11.02
N LYS A 35 0.56 -5.24 -10.48
CA LYS A 35 0.12 -6.39 -11.28
C LYS A 35 -1.24 -6.18 -11.94
N PHE A 36 -2.14 -5.45 -11.28
CA PHE A 36 -3.54 -5.34 -11.71
C PHE A 36 -3.96 -3.96 -12.18
N LEU A 37 -3.19 -2.92 -11.88
CA LEU A 37 -3.50 -1.54 -12.25
C LEU A 37 -2.33 -0.93 -13.00
N THR A 38 -2.64 -0.18 -14.05
CA THR A 38 -1.71 0.75 -14.68
C THR A 38 -1.44 1.94 -13.75
N PRO A 39 -0.38 2.73 -13.99
CA PRO A 39 -0.12 3.94 -13.21
C PRO A 39 -1.24 4.98 -13.36
N TYR A 40 -1.88 5.02 -14.52
CA TYR A 40 -3.00 5.92 -14.79
C TYR A 40 -4.22 5.53 -13.96
N GLU A 41 -4.65 4.26 -14.01
CA GLU A 41 -5.78 3.76 -13.20
C GLU A 41 -5.52 3.93 -11.71
N LEU A 42 -4.31 3.63 -11.25
CA LEU A 42 -3.93 3.84 -9.85
C LEU A 42 -4.00 5.31 -9.44
N LYS A 43 -3.53 6.22 -10.30
CA LYS A 43 -3.65 7.67 -10.07
C LYS A 43 -5.12 8.08 -10.01
N SER A 44 -5.94 7.65 -10.97
CA SER A 44 -7.38 7.94 -10.99
C SER A 44 -8.09 7.44 -9.74
N ILE A 45 -7.79 6.22 -9.27
CA ILE A 45 -8.31 5.69 -8.01
C ILE A 45 -7.93 6.60 -6.83
N ILE A 46 -6.67 6.99 -6.74
CA ILE A 46 -6.19 7.86 -5.66
C ILE A 46 -6.92 9.21 -5.67
N GLU A 47 -7.20 9.77 -6.85
CA GLU A 47 -7.87 11.05 -7.04
C GLU A 47 -9.38 10.96 -6.77
N VAL A 48 -10.08 10.00 -7.38
CA VAL A 48 -11.55 9.81 -7.27
C VAL A 48 -11.97 9.51 -5.83
N PHE A 49 -11.22 8.65 -5.14
CA PHE A 49 -11.53 8.29 -3.76
C PHE A 49 -10.88 9.22 -2.72
N HIS A 50 -10.26 10.33 -3.16
CA HIS A 50 -9.53 11.26 -2.31
C HIS A 50 -8.65 10.52 -1.28
N LEU A 51 -7.86 9.56 -1.78
CA LEU A 51 -7.06 8.71 -0.91
C LEU A 51 -5.92 9.52 -0.28
N GLU A 52 -6.09 9.81 1.00
CA GLU A 52 -5.08 10.41 1.85
C GLU A 52 -4.43 9.39 2.78
N LYS A 53 -3.28 9.74 3.36
CA LYS A 53 -2.66 8.91 4.39
C LYS A 53 -3.43 9.10 5.69
N ASP A 54 -4.39 8.21 5.94
CA ASP A 54 -5.22 8.22 7.15
C ASP A 54 -4.65 7.27 8.20
N THR A 55 -4.37 7.83 9.39
CA THR A 55 -3.76 7.13 10.53
C THR A 55 -4.75 6.39 11.41
N SER A 56 -6.05 6.54 11.18
CA SER A 56 -7.10 6.01 12.06
C SER A 56 -7.50 4.56 11.75
N ASN A 57 -7.03 3.98 10.64
CA ASN A 57 -7.60 2.74 10.12
C ASN A 57 -7.08 1.50 10.87
N LYS A 58 -7.80 1.06 11.91
CA LYS A 58 -7.47 -0.13 12.72
C LYS A 58 -7.75 -1.47 12.04
N LYS A 59 -8.47 -1.51 10.91
CA LYS A 59 -8.90 -2.76 10.23
C LYS A 59 -7.86 -3.40 9.32
N LEU A 60 -6.64 -2.86 9.33
CA LEU A 60 -5.58 -3.15 8.37
C LEU A 60 -4.82 -4.47 8.62
N SER A 61 -5.11 -5.21 9.69
CA SER A 61 -4.33 -6.40 10.07
C SER A 61 -4.54 -7.59 9.13
N PHE A 62 -5.77 -7.85 8.66
CA PHE A 62 -6.07 -9.09 7.92
C PHE A 62 -5.39 -9.16 6.55
N VAL A 63 -5.27 -8.03 5.83
CA VAL A 63 -4.58 -7.99 4.53
C VAL A 63 -3.08 -8.24 4.70
N CYS A 64 -2.50 -7.74 5.80
CA CYS A 64 -1.11 -7.99 6.14
C CYS A 64 -0.84 -9.44 6.53
N ASP A 65 -1.80 -10.12 7.15
CA ASP A 65 -1.67 -11.53 7.54
C ASP A 65 -1.63 -12.48 6.34
N MET A 66 -2.20 -12.07 5.20
CA MET A 66 -2.21 -12.83 3.95
C MET A 66 -1.04 -12.46 3.01
N CYS A 67 -0.06 -11.69 3.49
CA CYS A 67 1.03 -11.18 2.67
C CYS A 67 2.23 -12.13 2.67
N ASP A 68 2.58 -12.69 1.51
CA ASP A 68 3.77 -13.55 1.36
C ASP A 68 5.10 -12.84 1.67
N PHE A 69 5.10 -11.50 1.73
CA PHE A 69 6.27 -10.70 2.11
C PHE A 69 6.41 -10.53 3.64
N ARG A 70 5.60 -11.21 4.45
CA ARG A 70 5.55 -11.07 5.92
C ARG A 70 6.72 -11.75 6.63
N GLU A 71 7.22 -12.86 6.10
CA GLU A 71 8.18 -13.73 6.81
C GLU A 71 9.62 -13.19 6.81
N ASP A 72 10.05 -12.52 5.74
CA ASP A 72 11.36 -11.87 5.66
C ASP A 72 11.31 -10.55 4.86
N GLY A 73 11.60 -9.41 5.53
CA GLY A 73 11.79 -8.11 4.85
C GLY A 73 10.65 -7.10 4.98
N CYS A 74 9.60 -7.39 5.78
CA CYS A 74 8.53 -6.42 6.04
C CYS A 74 8.83 -5.54 7.26
N ASP A 75 9.29 -4.31 7.01
CA ASP A 75 9.54 -3.31 8.06
C ASP A 75 8.30 -3.03 8.94
N PHE A 76 7.08 -3.20 8.40
CA PHE A 76 5.84 -3.11 9.18
C PHE A 76 5.69 -4.25 10.18
N PHE A 77 5.93 -5.48 9.77
CA PHE A 77 5.79 -6.65 10.63
C PHE A 77 6.83 -6.66 11.76
N ILE A 78 8.03 -6.16 11.49
CA ILE A 78 9.10 -5.99 12.48
C ILE A 78 8.75 -4.91 13.50
N ASN A 79 8.27 -3.74 13.04
CA ASN A 79 8.11 -2.58 13.91
C ASN A 79 6.72 -2.43 14.55
N LYS A 80 5.64 -2.91 13.91
CA LYS A 80 4.21 -2.87 14.33
C LYS A 80 3.68 -1.56 14.97
N THR A 81 4.41 -0.46 14.84
CA THR A 81 4.16 0.82 15.55
C THR A 81 3.52 1.88 14.65
N LYS A 82 3.46 1.64 13.33
CA LYS A 82 2.90 2.57 12.34
C LYS A 82 1.88 1.84 11.45
N LEU A 83 1.36 2.54 10.46
CA LEU A 83 0.48 1.98 9.44
C LEU A 83 1.21 0.97 8.54
N PRO A 84 0.53 -0.03 7.96
CA PRO A 84 1.10 -0.92 6.96
C PRO A 84 1.66 -0.24 5.71
N CYS A 85 2.20 -1.06 4.80
CA CYS A 85 2.74 -0.58 3.54
C CYS A 85 1.70 0.21 2.73
N GLY A 86 2.17 1.23 2.00
CA GLY A 86 1.30 2.13 1.23
C GLY A 86 0.33 1.43 0.28
N GLY A 87 0.74 0.29 -0.30
CA GLY A 87 -0.13 -0.47 -1.19
C GLY A 87 -1.35 -1.07 -0.49
N TYR A 88 -1.19 -1.54 0.74
CA TYR A 88 -2.32 -2.06 1.52
C TYR A 88 -3.18 -0.96 2.12
N LEU A 89 -2.62 0.23 2.37
CA LEU A 89 -3.45 1.39 2.70
C LEU A 89 -4.41 1.75 1.56
N ILE A 90 -3.92 1.73 0.32
CA ILE A 90 -4.75 1.96 -0.86
C ILE A 90 -5.82 0.87 -0.99
N ILE A 91 -5.43 -0.42 -0.91
CA ILE A 91 -6.35 -1.56 -1.03
C ILE A 91 -7.41 -1.54 0.09
N SER A 92 -7.03 -1.27 1.32
CA SER A 92 -7.97 -1.20 2.45
C SER A 92 -9.00 -0.10 2.25
N LYS A 93 -8.58 1.08 1.80
CA LYS A 93 -9.53 2.18 1.54
C LYS A 93 -10.50 1.85 0.40
N LEU A 94 -10.05 1.15 -0.63
CA LEU A 94 -10.92 0.65 -1.70
C LEU A 94 -11.96 -0.34 -1.15
N ILE A 95 -11.54 -1.29 -0.32
CA ILE A 95 -12.44 -2.26 0.32
C ILE A 95 -13.44 -1.54 1.24
N ASP A 96 -12.96 -0.59 2.06
CA ASP A 96 -13.80 0.20 2.95
C ASP A 96 -14.84 1.02 2.15
N TYR A 97 -14.47 1.54 0.97
CA TYR A 97 -15.41 2.22 0.08
C TYR A 97 -16.47 1.24 -0.44
N LEU A 98 -16.06 0.09 -0.99
CA LEU A 98 -16.98 -0.90 -1.53
C LEU A 98 -17.96 -1.44 -0.48
N ASN A 99 -17.50 -1.58 0.77
CA ASN A 99 -18.35 -2.05 1.88
C ASN A 99 -19.27 -0.96 2.47
N LYS A 100 -19.04 0.33 2.17
CA LYS A 100 -19.94 1.41 2.60
C LYS A 100 -21.14 1.59 1.67
N GLU A 101 -21.07 1.03 0.46
CA GLU A 101 -22.17 1.00 -0.51
C GLU A 101 -23.11 -0.21 -0.35
N THR A 102 -22.91 -1.00 0.72
CA THR A 102 -23.81 -2.07 1.22
C THR A 102 -24.35 -1.73 2.59
#